data_AF-A0A4R5B501-F1
#
_entry.id   AF-A0A4R5B501-F1
#
_cell.length_a   1.000
_cell.length_b   1.000
_cell.length_c   1.000
_cell.angle_alpha   90.00
_cell.angle_beta   90.00
_cell.angle_gamma   90.00
#
_symmetry.space_group_name_H-M   'P 1'
#
loop_
_entity.id
_entity.type
_entity.pdbx_description
1 polymer ?
#
loop_
_entity_poly.entity_id
_entity_poly.type
_entity_poly.pdbx_seq_one_letter_code
_entity_poly.pdbx_strand_id
1 'polypeptide(L)'
;MSTREITGVLLVDSHERRLQGPCNRTGKPVGGAILVADRLGPELYEAIIASSAVICARGGRTGHMQSLCRSRGIPVLRIDPSELDAVAGEVTVLLDRESVVLGEAAPGPRPSEPLNAAFGDIESICVVIADAADIRSTNALAPRAERASSYFIREEFLCLAAGLSPIDALRAGVREAERYGAALASALCSMVRELLPGQRLIMRLLDLRSDDAAQITTGAHVENEPNPELGLHGARWLLTERHYPRAFRALRARIRERLGADADRLSFAVPFINDRNEFLRLRQHLGLKDETPLGVFVETPAAVHSAAGFCAEGAGELFVGTKDLIQFYLAADRGNHLVSATYQTRHPAVLAALRQVVESGRDAGVPVHVFALGADLDHYMRSLPTRNLMMCTAEFHRLLDTPAAV
;
A
#
# COMPACT_ATOMS: atom_id res chain seq x y z
N MET A 1 -4.07 41.72 -4.15
CA MET A 1 -4.48 40.63 -5.08
C MET A 1 -5.49 39.78 -4.33
N SER A 2 -6.64 39.47 -4.94
CA SER A 2 -7.68 38.66 -4.29
C SER A 2 -7.18 37.23 -4.15
N THR A 3 -6.96 36.75 -2.93
CA THR A 3 -6.73 35.34 -2.65
C THR A 3 -7.98 34.56 -3.05
N ARG A 4 -7.85 33.60 -3.96
CA ARG A 4 -8.91 32.66 -4.32
C ARG A 4 -8.68 31.37 -3.58
N GLU A 5 -9.69 30.89 -2.88
CA GLU A 5 -9.67 29.61 -2.17
C GLU A 5 -10.52 28.59 -2.93
N ILE A 6 -9.94 27.43 -3.21
CA ILE A 6 -10.56 26.31 -3.92
C ILE A 6 -10.78 25.19 -2.91
N THR A 7 -12.03 24.81 -2.68
CA THR A 7 -12.36 23.69 -1.80
C THR A 7 -12.08 22.35 -2.48
N GLY A 8 -11.68 21.37 -1.69
CA GLY A 8 -11.42 20.00 -2.10
C GLY A 8 -11.89 19.00 -1.07
N VAL A 9 -11.36 17.78 -1.21
CA VAL A 9 -11.61 16.62 -0.34
C VAL A 9 -10.26 16.04 0.04
N LEU A 10 -9.96 15.93 1.33
CA LEU A 10 -8.71 15.34 1.79
C LEU A 10 -8.70 13.82 1.56
N LEU A 11 -7.77 13.35 0.72
CA LEU A 11 -7.60 11.93 0.40
C LEU A 11 -6.55 11.26 1.30
N VAL A 12 -5.45 11.96 1.54
CA VAL A 12 -4.34 11.55 2.41
C VAL A 12 -4.00 12.72 3.31
N ASP A 13 -3.96 12.45 4.62
CA ASP A 13 -3.63 13.45 5.63
C ASP A 13 -2.14 13.39 6.01
N SER A 14 -1.63 14.47 6.60
CA SER A 14 -0.24 14.57 7.11
C SER A 14 -0.19 15.36 8.43
N HIS A 15 0.99 15.37 9.08
CA HIS A 15 1.21 16.19 10.29
C HIS A 15 1.17 17.70 10.00
N GLU A 16 1.60 18.11 8.81
CA GLU A 16 1.64 19.51 8.43
C GLU A 16 0.28 19.97 7.90
N ARG A 17 -0.44 20.78 8.67
CA ARG A 17 -1.75 21.31 8.27
C ARG A 17 -1.69 22.35 7.15
N ARG A 18 -0.53 22.96 6.94
CA ARG A 18 -0.30 24.00 5.94
C ARG A 18 0.99 23.73 5.18
N LEU A 19 0.88 23.60 3.87
CA LEU A 19 2.01 23.38 2.96
C LEU A 19 1.98 24.43 1.86
N GLN A 20 3.12 25.04 1.57
CA GLN A 20 3.23 26.07 0.55
C GLN A 20 4.35 25.70 -0.42
N GLY A 21 4.13 25.92 -1.71
CA GLY A 21 5.16 25.78 -2.72
C GLY A 21 4.65 26.02 -4.14
N PRO A 22 5.56 25.97 -5.11
CA PRO A 22 5.22 26.15 -6.51
C PRO A 22 4.49 24.93 -7.06
N CYS A 23 3.49 25.13 -7.91
CA CYS A 23 2.83 24.06 -8.63
C CYS A 23 3.78 23.38 -9.63
N ASN A 24 3.91 22.07 -9.52
CA ASN A 24 4.60 21.23 -10.49
C ASN A 24 3.58 20.42 -11.30
N ARG A 25 3.56 20.61 -12.62
CA ARG A 25 2.75 19.84 -13.58
C ARG A 25 3.58 18.98 -14.53
N THR A 26 4.90 19.00 -14.37
CA THR A 26 5.83 18.46 -15.38
C THR A 26 5.92 16.93 -15.35
N GLY A 27 5.40 16.30 -14.29
CA GLY A 27 5.60 14.87 -14.01
C GLY A 27 7.04 14.51 -13.64
N LYS A 28 7.94 15.50 -13.47
CA LYS A 28 9.33 15.31 -13.06
C LYS A 28 9.52 15.66 -11.58
N PRO A 29 10.51 15.09 -10.88
CA PRO A 29 10.80 15.40 -9.49
C PRO A 29 11.24 16.86 -9.32
N VAL A 30 10.51 17.61 -8.48
CA VAL A 30 10.85 18.99 -8.09
C VAL A 30 10.67 19.10 -6.58
N GLY A 31 11.78 19.23 -5.85
CA GLY A 31 11.78 19.27 -4.38
C GLY A 31 10.99 20.44 -3.82
N GLY A 32 10.13 20.17 -2.82
CA GLY A 32 9.34 21.20 -2.12
C GLY A 32 8.13 21.73 -2.91
N ALA A 33 7.95 21.31 -4.16
CA ALA A 33 6.81 21.70 -5.00
C ALA A 33 5.53 20.97 -4.61
N ILE A 34 4.39 21.52 -5.04
CA ILE A 34 3.08 20.89 -4.94
C ILE A 34 2.77 20.26 -6.30
N LEU A 35 2.74 18.92 -6.37
CA LEU A 35 2.40 18.21 -7.61
C LEU A 35 0.91 18.40 -7.92
N VAL A 36 0.61 18.83 -9.14
CA VAL A 36 -0.78 18.98 -9.63
C VAL A 36 -0.97 18.05 -10.83
N ALA A 37 -1.92 17.11 -10.73
CA ALA A 37 -2.19 16.12 -11.78
C ALA A 37 -3.68 15.78 -11.88
N ASP A 38 -4.18 15.34 -13.04
CA ASP A 38 -5.58 14.87 -13.13
C ASP A 38 -5.79 13.61 -12.27
N ARG A 39 -4.92 12.61 -12.41
CA ARG A 39 -4.88 11.37 -11.64
C ARG A 39 -3.45 11.06 -11.24
N LEU A 40 -3.28 10.32 -10.15
CA LEU A 40 -1.99 9.77 -9.74
C LEU A 40 -1.83 8.34 -10.26
N GLY A 41 -0.83 8.12 -11.11
CA GLY A 41 -0.42 6.79 -11.57
C GLY A 41 1.06 6.49 -11.26
N PRO A 42 1.52 5.27 -11.58
CA PRO A 42 2.90 4.83 -11.39
C PRO A 42 3.96 5.68 -12.13
N GLU A 43 3.62 6.27 -13.28
CA GLU A 43 4.48 7.15 -14.06
C GLU A 43 4.90 8.41 -13.29
N LEU A 44 4.11 8.83 -12.30
CA LEU A 44 4.38 9.97 -11.45
C LEU A 44 5.17 9.63 -10.17
N TYR A 45 5.67 8.39 -10.02
CA TYR A 45 6.35 7.94 -8.79
C TYR A 45 7.44 8.92 -8.31
N GLU A 46 8.41 9.25 -9.15
CA GLU A 46 9.51 10.16 -8.82
C GLU A 46 9.02 11.58 -8.47
N ALA A 47 8.01 12.07 -9.18
CA ALA A 47 7.43 13.38 -8.92
C ALA A 47 6.70 13.42 -7.56
N ILE A 48 5.94 12.36 -7.24
CA ILE A 48 5.23 12.24 -5.97
C ILE A 48 6.20 12.27 -4.81
N ILE A 49 7.23 11.42 -4.83
CA ILE A 49 8.16 11.29 -3.68
C ILE A 49 9.00 12.54 -3.42
N ALA A 50 9.17 13.40 -4.43
CA ALA A 50 9.89 14.67 -4.32
C ALA A 50 8.99 15.84 -3.85
N SER A 51 7.66 15.66 -3.87
CA SER A 51 6.69 16.74 -3.61
C SER A 51 6.40 16.91 -2.13
N SER A 52 6.08 18.15 -1.72
CA SER A 52 5.63 18.47 -0.36
C SER A 52 4.14 18.14 -0.16
N ALA A 53 3.34 18.26 -1.21
CA ALA A 53 1.92 17.88 -1.24
C ALA A 53 1.51 17.51 -2.67
N VAL A 54 0.34 16.88 -2.80
CA VAL A 54 -0.27 16.55 -4.09
C VAL A 54 -1.70 17.09 -4.17
N ILE A 55 -2.03 17.71 -5.29
CA ILE A 55 -3.39 18.11 -5.67
C ILE A 55 -3.80 17.29 -6.88
N CYS A 56 -4.96 16.61 -6.82
CA CYS A 56 -5.48 15.88 -7.97
C CYS A 56 -6.96 16.13 -8.25
N ALA A 57 -7.43 15.84 -9.46
CA ALA A 57 -8.85 15.96 -9.82
C ALA A 57 -9.62 14.64 -9.61
N ARG A 58 -8.93 13.51 -9.77
CA ARG A 58 -9.48 12.15 -9.72
C ARG A 58 -8.69 11.25 -8.79
N GLY A 59 -9.35 10.23 -8.29
CA GLY A 59 -8.80 9.29 -7.31
C GLY A 59 -9.60 9.29 -6.01
N GLY A 60 -9.31 8.28 -5.19
CA GLY A 60 -9.94 8.05 -3.90
C GLY A 60 -8.94 7.89 -2.77
N ARG A 61 -9.43 7.92 -1.53
CA ARG A 61 -8.62 7.81 -0.31
C ARG A 61 -7.73 6.57 -0.33
N THR A 62 -8.19 5.47 -0.92
CA THR A 62 -7.53 4.16 -0.86
C THR A 62 -6.79 3.77 -2.15
N GLY A 63 -6.61 4.67 -3.12
CA GLY A 63 -5.88 4.36 -4.36
C GLY A 63 -4.41 3.98 -4.16
N HIS A 64 -3.80 3.31 -5.15
CA HIS A 64 -2.45 2.75 -5.06
C HIS A 64 -1.40 3.84 -4.77
N MET A 65 -1.41 4.92 -5.54
CA MET A 65 -0.50 6.05 -5.36
C MET A 65 -0.83 6.88 -4.10
N GLN A 66 -2.10 6.96 -3.70
CA GLN A 66 -2.46 7.54 -2.40
C GLN A 66 -1.91 6.70 -1.24
N SER A 67 -1.73 5.38 -1.43
CA SER A 67 -1.01 4.55 -0.47
C SER A 67 0.47 4.91 -0.37
N LEU A 68 1.12 5.20 -1.50
CA LEU A 68 2.51 5.69 -1.51
C LEU A 68 2.61 7.01 -0.75
N CYS A 69 1.76 7.98 -1.12
CA CYS A 69 1.72 9.29 -0.47
C CYS A 69 1.54 9.13 1.06
N ARG A 70 0.62 8.27 1.49
CA ARG A 70 0.39 7.99 2.92
C ARG A 70 1.59 7.34 3.62
N SER A 71 2.26 6.38 3.00
CA SER A 71 3.48 5.79 3.57
C SER A 71 4.56 6.87 3.73
N ARG A 72 4.65 7.83 2.80
CA ARG A 72 5.63 8.93 2.84
C ARG A 72 5.18 10.17 3.61
N GLY A 73 3.98 10.17 4.20
CA GLY A 73 3.41 11.34 4.88
C GLY A 73 3.12 12.53 3.97
N ILE A 74 3.02 12.31 2.67
CA ILE A 74 2.70 13.35 1.66
C ILE A 74 1.17 13.47 1.59
N PRO A 75 0.58 14.63 1.93
CA PRO A 75 -0.85 14.79 1.86
C PRO A 75 -1.33 14.92 0.42
N VAL A 76 -2.57 14.47 0.19
CA VAL A 76 -3.21 14.47 -1.12
C VAL A 76 -4.58 15.11 -0.96
N LEU A 77 -4.81 16.23 -1.67
CA LEU A 77 -6.10 16.91 -1.73
C LEU A 77 -6.72 16.70 -3.13
N ARG A 78 -7.98 16.27 -3.18
CA ARG A 78 -8.73 16.19 -4.43
C ARG A 78 -9.60 17.43 -4.61
N ILE A 79 -9.49 18.12 -5.73
CA ILE A 79 -10.36 19.26 -6.08
C ILE A 79 -11.29 18.90 -7.24
N ASP A 80 -12.25 19.78 -7.53
CA ASP A 80 -13.09 19.62 -8.71
C ASP A 80 -12.24 19.68 -10.00
N PRO A 81 -12.44 18.78 -10.98
CA PRO A 81 -11.70 18.80 -12.24
C PRO A 81 -11.73 20.15 -12.98
N SER A 82 -12.83 20.92 -12.87
CA SER A 82 -12.94 22.24 -13.52
C SER A 82 -12.07 23.32 -12.89
N GLU A 83 -11.66 23.12 -11.63
CA GLU A 83 -10.78 24.02 -10.88
C GLU A 83 -9.30 23.69 -11.07
N LEU A 84 -8.98 22.51 -11.63
CA LEU A 84 -7.61 22.00 -11.69
C LEU A 84 -6.68 23.00 -12.41
N ASP A 85 -7.07 23.50 -13.59
CA ASP A 85 -6.25 24.42 -14.40
C ASP A 85 -5.96 25.74 -13.69
N ALA A 86 -6.83 26.18 -12.77
CA ALA A 86 -6.63 27.40 -12.00
C ALA A 86 -5.51 27.28 -10.96
N VAL A 87 -5.16 26.05 -10.54
CA VAL A 87 -4.10 25.78 -9.55
C VAL A 87 -2.73 25.94 -10.22
N ALA A 88 -2.16 27.14 -10.23
CA ALA A 88 -0.87 27.44 -10.87
C ALA A 88 -0.05 28.44 -10.06
N GLY A 89 1.27 28.48 -10.31
CA GLY A 89 2.17 29.37 -9.58
C GLY A 89 2.39 28.91 -8.15
N GLU A 90 2.53 29.87 -7.22
CA GLU A 90 2.62 29.60 -5.78
C GLU A 90 1.24 29.34 -5.20
N VAL A 91 1.08 28.21 -4.50
CA VAL A 91 -0.17 27.86 -3.83
C VAL A 91 0.08 27.40 -2.40
N THR A 92 -0.93 27.55 -1.55
CA THR A 92 -0.94 27.04 -0.18
C THR A 92 -2.04 26.01 -0.03
N VAL A 93 -1.69 24.79 0.39
CA VAL A 93 -2.66 23.74 0.77
C VAL A 93 -2.97 23.87 2.26
N LEU A 94 -4.26 23.95 2.59
CA LEU A 94 -4.79 24.00 3.95
C LEU A 94 -5.57 22.71 4.21
N LEU A 95 -4.98 21.77 4.95
CA LEU A 95 -5.56 20.44 5.16
C LEU A 95 -6.74 20.47 6.14
N ASP A 96 -6.75 21.40 7.10
CA ASP A 96 -7.81 21.61 8.08
C ASP A 96 -9.10 22.14 7.44
N ARG A 97 -8.97 22.88 6.35
CA ARG A 97 -10.09 23.43 5.57
C ARG A 97 -10.39 22.63 4.32
N GLU A 98 -9.60 21.58 4.07
CA GLU A 98 -9.59 20.82 2.83
C GLU A 98 -9.59 21.74 1.59
N SER A 99 -8.69 22.74 1.55
CA SER A 99 -8.70 23.76 0.50
C SER A 99 -7.30 24.14 -0.01
N VAL A 100 -7.26 24.83 -1.16
CA VAL A 100 -6.06 25.39 -1.78
C VAL A 100 -6.26 26.88 -1.98
N VAL A 101 -5.34 27.69 -1.46
CA VAL A 101 -5.30 29.14 -1.67
C VAL A 101 -4.31 29.45 -2.79
N LEU A 102 -4.77 30.18 -3.80
CA LEU A 102 -3.95 30.70 -4.88
C LEU A 102 -3.33 32.04 -4.45
N GLY A 103 -1.99 32.14 -4.45
CA GLY A 103 -1.24 33.33 -4.01
C GLY A 103 -0.77 33.30 -2.55
N GLU A 104 -0.29 34.44 -2.04
CA GLU A 104 0.24 34.54 -0.66
C GLU A 104 -0.88 34.42 0.39
N ALA A 105 -0.91 33.28 1.08
CA ALA A 105 -1.79 33.07 2.23
C ALA A 105 -1.16 33.64 3.51
N ALA A 106 -1.95 34.37 4.30
CA ALA A 106 -1.55 34.83 5.63
C ALA A 106 -1.29 33.63 6.58
N PRO A 107 -0.31 33.72 7.50
CA PRO A 107 -0.01 32.64 8.42
C PRO A 107 -1.18 32.39 9.39
N GLY A 108 -1.80 31.21 9.26
CA GLY A 108 -2.76 30.68 10.23
C GLY A 108 -2.08 29.80 11.29
N PRO A 109 -2.64 29.70 12.51
CA PRO A 109 -2.06 28.93 13.60
C PRO A 109 -2.04 27.43 13.27
N ARG A 110 -1.14 26.69 13.93
CA ARG A 110 -1.10 25.22 13.95
C ARG A 110 -1.95 24.70 15.11
N PRO A 111 -3.00 23.90 14.83
CA PRO A 111 -3.46 22.90 15.76
C PRO A 111 -3.38 21.49 15.16
N SER A 112 -2.89 20.55 15.96
CA SER A 112 -3.00 19.10 15.71
C SER A 112 -4.13 18.55 16.57
N GLU A 113 -5.19 18.01 15.98
CA GLU A 113 -6.11 17.15 16.71
C GLU A 113 -5.43 15.81 17.00
N PRO A 114 -5.46 15.32 18.25
CA PRO A 114 -4.95 14.00 18.58
C PRO A 114 -5.92 12.92 18.06
N LEU A 115 -5.37 11.85 17.49
CA LEU A 115 -6.10 10.59 17.30
C LEU A 115 -6.35 9.99 18.69
N ASN A 116 -7.60 9.94 19.14
CA ASN A 116 -7.96 9.36 20.44
C ASN A 116 -8.01 7.81 20.39
N ALA A 117 -6.91 7.18 19.98
CA ALA A 117 -6.73 5.74 20.10
C ALA A 117 -5.86 5.42 21.32
N ALA A 118 -6.40 4.67 22.29
CA ALA A 118 -5.62 4.19 23.42
C ALA A 118 -4.62 3.13 22.91
N PHE A 119 -3.35 3.53 22.82
CA PHE A 119 -2.24 2.72 22.29
C PHE A 119 -1.99 1.40 23.04
N GLY A 120 -2.55 1.22 24.25
CA GLY A 120 -2.32 0.07 25.11
C GLY A 120 -2.76 -1.28 24.55
N ASP A 121 -3.80 -1.31 23.71
CA ASP A 121 -4.50 -2.57 23.38
C ASP A 121 -3.97 -3.28 22.11
N ILE A 122 -3.04 -2.69 21.36
CA ILE A 122 -2.52 -3.26 20.11
C ILE A 122 -1.38 -4.24 20.39
N GLU A 123 -1.54 -5.50 19.94
CA GLU A 123 -0.57 -6.58 20.15
C GLU A 123 0.59 -6.51 19.16
N SER A 124 0.30 -6.30 17.87
CA SER A 124 1.34 -6.18 16.86
C SER A 124 0.92 -5.33 15.66
N ILE A 125 1.89 -4.63 15.06
CA ILE A 125 1.67 -3.81 13.87
C ILE A 125 2.59 -4.27 12.73
N CYS A 126 1.97 -4.50 11.57
CA CYS A 126 2.62 -4.62 10.28
C CYS A 126 2.66 -3.26 9.57
N VAL A 127 3.83 -2.66 9.45
CA VAL A 127 4.00 -1.32 8.87
C VAL A 127 4.15 -1.41 7.35
N VAL A 128 3.25 -0.77 6.61
CA VAL A 128 3.29 -0.68 5.14
C VAL A 128 4.27 0.38 4.68
N ILE A 129 5.34 -0.07 4.05
CA ILE A 129 6.46 0.74 3.61
C ILE A 129 6.50 0.85 2.09
N ALA A 130 7.18 1.89 1.61
CA ALA A 130 7.56 2.09 0.22
C ALA A 130 9.02 1.75 -0.02
N ASP A 131 9.91 1.95 0.96
CA ASP A 131 11.32 1.55 0.87
C ASP A 131 12.00 1.39 2.25
N ALA A 132 13.33 1.21 2.24
CA ALA A 132 14.14 1.07 3.45
C ALA A 132 14.18 2.33 4.34
N ALA A 133 13.92 3.52 3.79
CA ALA A 133 13.89 4.75 4.58
C ALA A 133 12.72 4.74 5.57
N ASP A 134 11.60 4.13 5.23
CA ASP A 134 10.46 3.95 6.14
C ASP A 134 10.79 3.02 7.32
N ILE A 135 11.61 1.99 7.10
CA ILE A 135 12.10 1.12 8.18
C ILE A 135 13.01 1.92 9.10
N ARG A 136 13.99 2.65 8.54
CA ARG A 136 14.92 3.48 9.32
C ARG A 136 14.21 4.55 10.14
N SER A 137 13.27 5.27 9.53
CA SER A 137 12.52 6.33 10.21
C SER A 137 11.66 5.77 11.34
N THR A 138 11.07 4.59 11.15
CA THR A 138 10.32 3.89 12.20
C THR A 138 11.23 3.42 13.33
N ASN A 139 12.35 2.76 13.01
CA ASN A 139 13.28 2.24 14.01
C ASN A 139 14.00 3.35 14.80
N ALA A 140 14.10 4.56 14.25
CA ALA A 140 14.61 5.74 14.96
C ALA A 140 13.70 6.18 16.13
N LEU A 141 12.44 5.72 16.20
CA LEU A 141 11.47 6.01 17.27
C LEU A 141 11.55 5.02 18.45
N ALA A 142 12.66 4.29 18.60
CA ALA A 142 12.86 3.36 19.70
C ALA A 142 12.77 4.05 21.09
N PRO A 143 12.27 3.37 22.14
CA PRO A 143 11.83 1.97 22.15
C PRO A 143 10.40 1.75 21.62
N ARG A 144 9.63 2.81 21.34
CA ARG A 144 8.21 2.67 20.92
C ARG A 144 8.06 1.92 19.57
N ALA A 145 9.10 1.94 18.74
CA ALA A 145 9.21 1.20 17.49
C ALA A 145 9.11 -0.34 17.63
N GLU A 146 9.34 -0.91 18.82
CA GLU A 146 9.30 -2.37 19.04
C GLU A 146 7.93 -3.01 18.75
N ARG A 147 6.85 -2.21 18.72
CA ARG A 147 5.51 -2.65 18.32
C ARG A 147 5.35 -2.90 16.82
N ALA A 148 6.24 -2.35 15.99
CA ALA A 148 6.36 -2.73 14.60
C ALA A 148 7.06 -4.10 14.54
N SER A 149 6.28 -5.17 14.66
CA SER A 149 6.77 -6.55 14.60
C SER A 149 7.16 -6.93 13.18
N SER A 150 6.58 -6.26 12.18
CA SER A 150 6.84 -6.56 10.79
C SER A 150 6.68 -5.36 9.87
N TYR A 151 7.36 -5.41 8.74
CA TYR A 151 7.24 -4.44 7.65
C TYR A 151 6.74 -5.12 6.40
N PHE A 152 5.94 -4.40 5.62
CA PHE A 152 5.32 -4.91 4.42
C PHE A 152 5.66 -4.02 3.22
N ILE A 153 6.23 -4.63 2.19
CA ILE A 153 6.57 -3.98 0.93
C ILE A 153 5.85 -4.65 -0.23
N ARG A 154 5.49 -3.86 -1.23
CA ARG A 154 4.87 -4.28 -2.48
C ARG A 154 5.93 -4.45 -3.56
N GLU A 155 5.87 -5.54 -4.33
CA GLU A 155 6.80 -5.78 -5.45
C GLU A 155 6.82 -4.59 -6.43
N GLU A 156 5.65 -4.02 -6.72
CA GLU A 156 5.44 -2.87 -7.57
C GLU A 156 6.31 -1.68 -7.13
N PHE A 157 6.43 -1.43 -5.83
CA PHE A 157 7.25 -0.35 -5.29
C PHE A 157 8.75 -0.64 -5.41
N LEU A 158 9.15 -1.90 -5.26
CA LEU A 158 10.53 -2.31 -5.54
C LEU A 158 10.86 -2.11 -7.01
N CYS A 159 9.93 -2.42 -7.92
CA CYS A 159 10.10 -2.23 -9.35
C CYS A 159 10.23 -0.75 -9.71
N LEU A 160 9.30 0.08 -9.24
CA LEU A 160 9.32 1.52 -9.50
C LEU A 160 10.60 2.16 -8.98
N ALA A 161 10.98 1.88 -7.73
CA ALA A 161 12.21 2.43 -7.14
C ALA A 161 13.50 1.98 -7.86
N ALA A 162 13.48 0.79 -8.49
CA ALA A 162 14.61 0.27 -9.26
C ALA A 162 14.53 0.58 -10.77
N GLY A 163 13.49 1.31 -11.22
CA GLY A 163 13.26 1.58 -12.64
C GLY A 163 13.02 0.31 -13.47
N LEU A 164 12.46 -0.73 -12.87
CA LEU A 164 12.18 -2.01 -13.52
C LEU A 164 10.78 -2.01 -14.13
N SER A 165 10.68 -2.51 -15.36
CA SER A 165 9.42 -2.89 -15.99
C SER A 165 9.24 -4.41 -15.83
N PRO A 166 8.33 -4.89 -14.95
CA PRO A 166 8.20 -6.31 -14.66
C PRO A 166 7.82 -7.13 -15.89
N ILE A 167 6.83 -6.66 -16.66
CA ILE A 167 6.32 -7.37 -17.82
C ILE A 167 7.38 -7.44 -18.93
N ASP A 168 8.10 -6.34 -19.19
CA ASP A 168 9.19 -6.33 -20.17
C ASP A 168 10.30 -7.32 -19.77
N ALA A 169 10.76 -7.25 -18.52
CA ALA A 169 11.84 -8.10 -18.04
C ALA A 169 11.46 -9.59 -18.06
N LEU A 170 10.25 -9.92 -17.63
CA LEU A 170 9.77 -11.29 -17.59
C LEU A 170 9.55 -11.85 -18.99
N ARG A 171 9.04 -11.06 -19.94
CA ARG A 171 8.76 -11.55 -21.30
C ARG A 171 9.97 -11.54 -22.23
N ALA A 172 11.00 -10.76 -21.93
CA ALA A 172 12.26 -10.72 -22.69
C ALA A 172 13.04 -12.05 -22.67
N GLY A 173 12.80 -12.92 -21.70
CA GLY A 173 13.35 -14.28 -21.65
C GLY A 173 13.88 -14.68 -20.27
N VAL A 174 14.29 -15.93 -20.14
CA VAL A 174 14.69 -16.54 -18.85
C VAL A 174 15.80 -15.74 -18.15
N ARG A 175 16.83 -15.30 -18.87
CA ARG A 175 17.95 -14.56 -18.29
C ARG A 175 17.52 -13.20 -17.72
N GLU A 176 16.64 -12.47 -18.41
CA GLU A 176 16.16 -11.17 -17.92
C GLU A 176 15.19 -11.34 -16.75
N ALA A 177 14.37 -12.39 -16.75
CA ALA A 177 13.56 -12.77 -15.58
C ALA A 177 14.41 -13.07 -14.34
N GLU A 178 15.52 -13.81 -14.49
CA GLU A 178 16.44 -14.09 -13.39
C GLU A 178 17.16 -12.81 -12.89
N ARG A 179 17.54 -11.90 -13.81
CA ARG A 179 18.09 -10.59 -13.46
C ARG A 179 17.09 -9.72 -12.70
N TYR A 180 15.84 -9.70 -13.14
CA TYR A 180 14.75 -9.03 -12.45
C TYR A 180 14.62 -9.53 -11.00
N GLY A 181 14.56 -10.85 -10.80
CA GLY A 181 14.55 -11.45 -9.45
C GLY A 181 15.77 -11.07 -8.61
N ALA A 182 16.97 -11.06 -9.21
CA ALA A 182 18.20 -10.66 -8.50
C ALA A 182 18.24 -9.16 -8.14
N ALA A 183 17.63 -8.30 -8.94
CA ALA A 183 17.50 -6.87 -8.66
C ALA A 183 16.59 -6.63 -7.45
N LEU A 184 15.41 -7.26 -7.44
CA LEU A 184 14.50 -7.23 -6.28
C LEU A 184 15.16 -7.76 -5.00
N ALA A 185 15.92 -8.85 -5.12
CA ALA A 185 16.65 -9.43 -4.00
C ALA A 185 17.62 -8.44 -3.36
N SER A 186 18.29 -7.60 -4.18
CA SER A 186 19.24 -6.61 -3.69
C SER A 186 18.56 -5.56 -2.82
N ALA A 187 17.39 -5.05 -3.25
CA ALA A 187 16.60 -4.09 -2.48
C ALA A 187 16.09 -4.70 -1.16
N LEU A 188 15.54 -5.91 -1.22
CA LEU A 188 15.06 -6.62 -0.02
C LEU A 188 16.18 -6.93 0.97
N CYS A 189 17.36 -7.35 0.50
CA CYS A 189 18.52 -7.57 1.37
C CYS A 189 18.94 -6.29 2.09
N SER A 190 18.84 -5.13 1.42
CA SER A 190 19.09 -3.85 2.08
C SER A 190 18.06 -3.58 3.17
N MET A 191 16.78 -3.82 2.90
CA MET A 191 15.71 -3.62 3.88
C MET A 191 15.82 -4.55 5.09
N VAL A 192 16.14 -5.84 4.89
CA VAL A 192 16.30 -6.80 6.00
C VAL A 192 17.43 -6.39 6.96
N ARG A 193 18.49 -5.75 6.46
CA ARG A 193 19.60 -5.25 7.29
C ARG A 193 19.22 -4.07 8.18
N GLU A 194 18.15 -3.35 7.85
CA GLU A 194 17.63 -2.23 8.66
C GLU A 194 16.73 -2.71 9.80
N LEU A 195 16.33 -3.98 9.81
CA LEU A 195 15.39 -4.53 10.78
C LEU A 195 16.06 -4.79 12.15
N LEU A 196 15.45 -4.29 13.22
CA LEU A 196 15.81 -4.60 14.61
C LEU A 196 15.49 -6.06 14.96
N PRO A 197 16.11 -6.64 16.00
CA PRO A 197 15.81 -8.00 16.44
C PRO A 197 14.31 -8.23 16.65
N GLY A 198 13.81 -9.42 16.25
CA GLY A 198 12.38 -9.75 16.31
C GLY A 198 11.53 -9.20 15.16
N GLN A 199 12.03 -8.20 14.41
CA GLN A 199 11.33 -7.67 13.25
C GLN A 199 11.56 -8.54 12.00
N ARG A 200 10.54 -8.57 11.14
CA ARG A 200 10.54 -9.29 9.87
C ARG A 200 10.04 -8.43 8.72
N LEU A 201 10.34 -8.84 7.49
CA LEU A 201 9.87 -8.22 6.25
C LEU A 201 8.93 -9.18 5.51
N ILE A 202 7.85 -8.65 4.95
CA ILE A 202 6.93 -9.37 4.07
C ILE A 202 6.92 -8.66 2.74
N MET A 203 7.14 -9.40 1.66
CA MET A 203 6.95 -8.92 0.30
C MET A 203 5.63 -9.45 -0.26
N ARG A 204 4.70 -8.57 -0.65
CA ARG A 204 3.60 -8.97 -1.54
C ARG A 204 4.17 -9.24 -2.92
N LEU A 205 3.81 -10.37 -3.51
CA LEU A 205 4.10 -10.65 -4.91
C LEU A 205 3.37 -9.65 -5.83
N LEU A 206 3.80 -9.57 -7.08
CA LEU A 206 3.32 -8.60 -8.06
C LEU A 206 1.79 -8.64 -8.23
N ASP A 207 1.17 -7.47 -8.12
CA ASP A 207 -0.24 -7.21 -8.40
C ASP A 207 -0.38 -5.91 -9.20
N LEU A 208 0.01 -6.02 -10.46
CA LEU A 208 0.01 -4.92 -11.42
C LEU A 208 -1.20 -5.05 -12.33
N ARG A 209 -2.16 -4.13 -12.21
CA ARG A 209 -3.33 -4.04 -13.10
C ARG A 209 -2.93 -3.60 -14.50
N SER A 210 -3.74 -3.90 -15.50
CA SER A 210 -3.42 -3.61 -16.91
C SER A 210 -3.26 -2.12 -17.20
N ASP A 211 -4.02 -1.25 -16.53
CA ASP A 211 -3.92 0.20 -16.65
C ASP A 211 -2.61 0.74 -16.08
N ASP A 212 -2.19 0.27 -14.92
CA ASP A 212 -0.90 0.60 -14.31
C ASP A 212 0.26 0.00 -15.13
N ALA A 213 0.11 -1.24 -15.61
CA ALA A 213 1.09 -1.92 -16.44
C ALA A 213 1.35 -1.20 -17.76
N ALA A 214 0.30 -0.70 -18.42
CA ALA A 214 0.41 -0.02 -19.70
C ALA A 214 1.23 1.29 -19.61
N GLN A 215 1.33 1.89 -18.43
CA GLN A 215 2.09 3.14 -18.22
C GLN A 215 3.59 2.90 -18.05
N ILE A 216 3.99 1.72 -17.58
CA ILE A 216 5.39 1.40 -17.27
C ILE A 216 6.01 0.35 -18.20
N THR A 217 5.20 -0.33 -19.01
CA THR A 217 5.63 -1.36 -19.96
C THR A 217 5.79 -0.75 -21.35
N THR A 218 6.94 -0.96 -21.99
CA THR A 218 7.27 -0.32 -23.28
C THR A 218 7.59 -1.32 -24.40
N GLY A 219 8.08 -2.51 -24.06
CA GLY A 219 8.52 -3.52 -25.03
C GLY A 219 7.53 -4.65 -25.26
N ALA A 220 6.74 -5.00 -24.25
CA ALA A 220 5.75 -6.05 -24.30
C ALA A 220 4.32 -5.51 -24.47
N HIS A 221 3.46 -6.28 -25.13
CA HIS A 221 2.05 -5.95 -25.24
C HIS A 221 1.36 -6.08 -23.88
N VAL A 222 0.61 -5.04 -23.50
CA VAL A 222 -0.32 -5.04 -22.36
C VAL A 222 -1.73 -4.90 -22.92
N GLU A 223 -2.60 -5.82 -22.54
CA GLU A 223 -4.01 -5.80 -22.94
C GLU A 223 -4.71 -4.59 -22.33
N ASN A 224 -5.57 -3.93 -23.11
CA ASN A 224 -6.42 -2.88 -22.59
C ASN A 224 -7.74 -3.48 -22.09
N GLU A 225 -7.75 -3.90 -20.83
CA GLU A 225 -8.93 -4.51 -20.23
C GLU A 225 -10.02 -3.45 -19.95
N PRO A 226 -11.30 -3.72 -20.27
CA PRO A 226 -12.39 -2.78 -20.01
C PRO A 226 -12.62 -2.53 -18.51
N ASN A 227 -12.21 -3.47 -17.66
CA ASN A 227 -12.23 -3.31 -16.21
C ASN A 227 -10.94 -3.93 -15.61
N PRO A 228 -9.86 -3.13 -15.48
CA PRO A 228 -8.59 -3.61 -14.93
C PRO A 228 -8.70 -4.13 -13.49
N GLU A 229 -9.62 -3.60 -12.68
CA GLU A 229 -9.85 -4.03 -11.28
C GLU A 229 -10.49 -5.42 -11.19
N LEU A 230 -11.15 -5.90 -12.25
CA LEU A 230 -11.67 -7.27 -12.34
C LEU A 230 -10.85 -8.15 -13.29
N GLY A 231 -9.72 -7.64 -13.76
CA GLY A 231 -8.95 -8.17 -14.88
C GLY A 231 -7.91 -9.22 -14.52
N LEU A 232 -6.87 -9.28 -15.37
CA LEU A 232 -5.74 -10.19 -15.27
C LEU A 232 -4.59 -9.56 -14.47
N HIS A 233 -4.71 -9.58 -13.14
CA HIS A 233 -3.68 -9.11 -12.20
C HIS A 233 -3.56 -10.04 -10.98
N GLY A 234 -2.65 -9.72 -10.05
CA GLY A 234 -2.35 -10.50 -8.85
C GLY A 234 -2.15 -12.01 -9.12
N ALA A 235 -2.71 -12.87 -8.26
CA ALA A 235 -2.62 -14.33 -8.40
C ALA A 235 -2.97 -14.85 -9.81
N ARG A 236 -3.98 -14.27 -10.48
CA ARG A 236 -4.41 -14.69 -11.82
C ARG A 236 -3.29 -14.46 -12.84
N TRP A 237 -2.71 -13.27 -12.83
CA TRP A 237 -1.58 -12.98 -13.72
C TRP A 237 -0.35 -13.82 -13.39
N LEU A 238 -0.02 -13.95 -12.09
CA LEU A 238 1.12 -14.74 -11.62
C LEU A 238 1.06 -16.21 -12.08
N LEU A 239 -0.13 -16.81 -12.06
CA LEU A 239 -0.37 -18.17 -12.55
C LEU A 239 -0.16 -18.32 -14.07
N THR A 240 -0.35 -17.24 -14.83
CA THR A 240 -0.22 -17.26 -16.30
C THR A 240 1.16 -16.86 -16.80
N GLU A 241 1.93 -16.05 -16.03
CA GLU A 241 3.23 -15.57 -16.48
C GLU A 241 4.31 -16.66 -16.34
N ARG A 242 4.69 -17.22 -17.49
CA ARG A 242 5.59 -18.37 -17.62
C ARG A 242 6.96 -18.19 -16.94
N HIS A 243 7.49 -16.96 -16.90
CA HIS A 243 8.83 -16.70 -16.39
C HIS A 243 8.85 -16.19 -14.95
N TYR A 244 7.69 -15.89 -14.35
CA TYR A 244 7.63 -15.43 -12.97
C TYR A 244 8.22 -16.44 -11.97
N PRO A 245 7.97 -17.77 -12.07
CA PRO A 245 8.62 -18.74 -11.18
C PRO A 245 10.16 -18.76 -11.26
N ARG A 246 10.72 -18.43 -12.43
CA ARG A 246 12.18 -18.34 -12.62
C ARG A 246 12.74 -17.11 -11.90
N ALA A 247 12.09 -15.96 -12.09
CA ALA A 247 12.42 -14.74 -11.35
C ALA A 247 12.30 -14.95 -9.83
N PHE A 248 11.21 -15.54 -9.37
CA PHE A 248 10.97 -15.80 -7.95
C PHE A 248 12.00 -16.76 -7.33
N ARG A 249 12.41 -17.79 -8.08
CA ARG A 249 13.50 -18.69 -7.66
C ARG A 249 14.84 -17.95 -7.55
N ALA A 250 15.19 -17.13 -8.55
CA ALA A 250 16.43 -16.34 -8.55
C ALA A 250 16.44 -15.33 -7.39
N LEU A 251 15.31 -14.67 -7.15
CA LEU A 251 15.07 -13.79 -6.01
C LEU A 251 15.38 -14.50 -4.69
N ARG A 252 14.73 -15.63 -4.41
CA ARG A 252 14.92 -16.40 -3.17
C ARG A 252 16.35 -16.93 -3.02
N ALA A 253 16.94 -17.45 -4.09
CA ALA A 253 18.32 -17.93 -4.07
C ALA A 253 19.31 -16.81 -3.72
N ARG A 254 19.14 -15.63 -4.34
CA ARG A 254 19.98 -14.45 -4.08
C ARG A 254 19.81 -13.90 -2.66
N ILE A 255 18.59 -13.89 -2.13
CA ILE A 255 18.33 -13.52 -0.73
C ILE A 255 19.08 -14.46 0.20
N ARG A 256 18.93 -15.79 0.02
CA ARG A 256 19.60 -16.78 0.87
C ARG A 256 21.12 -16.68 0.78
N GLU A 257 21.66 -16.51 -0.42
CA GLU A 257 23.10 -16.31 -0.65
C GLU A 257 23.64 -15.09 0.13
N ARG A 258 22.91 -13.98 0.14
CA ARG A 258 23.38 -12.71 0.73
C ARG A 258 23.10 -12.54 2.22
N LEU A 259 22.07 -13.19 2.75
CA LEU A 259 21.62 -13.02 4.14
C LEU A 259 21.86 -14.26 5.01
N GLY A 260 22.13 -15.43 4.43
CA GLY A 260 22.31 -16.66 5.20
C GLY A 260 21.08 -16.99 6.05
N ALA A 261 21.24 -17.03 7.37
CA ALA A 261 20.14 -17.29 8.32
C ALA A 261 19.15 -16.12 8.40
N ASP A 262 19.58 -14.88 8.19
CA ASP A 262 18.68 -13.71 8.23
C ASP A 262 17.65 -13.71 7.09
N ALA A 263 17.83 -14.55 6.07
CA ALA A 263 16.83 -14.75 5.03
C ALA A 263 15.50 -15.28 5.59
N ASP A 264 15.49 -15.93 6.75
CA ASP A 264 14.27 -16.44 7.40
C ASP A 264 13.41 -15.31 8.01
N ARG A 265 13.95 -14.09 8.08
CA ARG A 265 13.21 -12.88 8.47
C ARG A 265 12.42 -12.27 7.32
N LEU A 266 12.52 -12.83 6.11
CA LEU A 266 11.76 -12.41 4.93
C LEU A 266 10.77 -13.48 4.52
N SER A 267 9.50 -13.09 4.41
CA SER A 267 8.41 -13.93 3.91
C SER A 267 7.72 -13.30 2.70
N PHE A 268 6.90 -14.09 2.01
CA PHE A 268 6.19 -13.67 0.81
C PHE A 268 4.69 -13.87 1.00
N ALA A 269 3.88 -13.03 0.36
CA ALA A 269 2.43 -13.16 0.37
C ALA A 269 1.84 -12.98 -1.02
N VAL A 270 0.84 -13.80 -1.38
CA VAL A 270 0.15 -13.71 -2.66
C VAL A 270 -1.00 -12.69 -2.62
N PRO A 271 -1.08 -11.76 -3.59
CA PRO A 271 -2.21 -10.86 -3.80
C PRO A 271 -3.37 -11.49 -4.60
N PHE A 272 -4.56 -10.92 -4.49
CA PHE A 272 -5.73 -11.19 -5.34
C PHE A 272 -6.12 -12.68 -5.44
N ILE A 273 -5.97 -13.33 -4.30
CA ILE A 273 -6.44 -14.66 -3.90
C ILE A 273 -7.93 -14.96 -4.07
N ASN A 274 -8.47 -15.96 -4.78
CA ASN A 274 -9.91 -16.26 -4.63
C ASN A 274 -10.22 -17.46 -3.77
N ASP A 275 -9.49 -18.57 -3.95
CA ASP A 275 -9.81 -19.81 -3.26
C ASP A 275 -8.60 -20.73 -3.04
N ARG A 276 -8.81 -21.77 -2.23
CA ARG A 276 -7.78 -22.76 -1.88
C ARG A 276 -7.15 -23.45 -3.09
N ASN A 277 -7.90 -23.65 -4.18
CA ASN A 277 -7.39 -24.32 -5.38
C ASN A 277 -6.46 -23.40 -6.17
N GLU A 278 -6.78 -22.10 -6.25
CA GLU A 278 -5.83 -21.10 -6.73
C GLU A 278 -4.56 -21.09 -5.86
N PHE A 279 -4.70 -21.17 -4.53
CA PHE A 279 -3.57 -21.14 -3.61
C PHE A 279 -2.61 -22.31 -3.84
N LEU A 280 -3.14 -23.53 -3.89
CA LEU A 280 -2.35 -24.73 -4.17
C LEU A 280 -1.68 -24.68 -5.55
N ARG A 281 -2.42 -24.27 -6.60
CA ARG A 281 -1.87 -24.11 -7.95
C ARG A 281 -0.72 -23.10 -7.98
N LEU A 282 -0.86 -21.98 -7.26
CA LEU A 282 0.18 -20.96 -7.23
C LEU A 282 1.41 -21.45 -6.48
N ARG A 283 1.25 -22.13 -5.35
CA ARG A 283 2.37 -22.75 -4.61
C ARG A 283 3.16 -23.71 -5.50
N GLN A 284 2.44 -24.57 -6.24
CA GLN A 284 3.05 -25.48 -7.21
C GLN A 284 3.76 -24.73 -8.34
N HIS A 285 3.13 -23.71 -8.92
CA HIS A 285 3.69 -22.89 -9.99
C HIS A 285 5.00 -22.19 -9.57
N LEU A 286 5.04 -21.66 -8.34
CA LEU A 286 6.22 -21.04 -7.75
C LEU A 286 7.29 -22.06 -7.30
N GLY A 287 7.01 -23.36 -7.38
CA GLY A 287 7.92 -24.43 -6.94
C GLY A 287 8.18 -24.40 -5.44
N LEU A 288 7.18 -24.01 -4.65
CA LEU A 288 7.25 -24.02 -3.18
C LEU A 288 7.00 -25.43 -2.64
N LYS A 289 7.78 -25.81 -1.63
CA LYS A 289 7.52 -27.02 -0.84
C LYS A 289 6.45 -26.73 0.21
N ASP A 290 5.79 -27.76 0.71
CA ASP A 290 4.68 -27.66 1.67
C ASP A 290 5.06 -26.81 2.91
N GLU A 291 6.20 -27.10 3.53
CA GLU A 291 6.74 -26.32 4.65
C GLU A 291 7.23 -24.90 4.32
N THR A 292 7.27 -24.46 3.05
CA THR A 292 7.65 -23.06 2.75
C THR A 292 6.49 -22.12 3.06
N PRO A 293 6.63 -21.18 4.02
CA PRO A 293 5.55 -20.27 4.37
C PRO A 293 5.21 -19.36 3.18
N LEU A 294 3.90 -19.24 2.91
CA LEU A 294 3.36 -18.28 1.97
C LEU A 294 2.13 -17.65 2.62
N GLY A 295 2.14 -16.33 2.77
CA GLY A 295 0.98 -15.57 3.24
C GLY A 295 -0.05 -15.37 2.14
N VAL A 296 -1.27 -15.02 2.53
CA VAL A 296 -2.39 -14.80 1.61
C VAL A 296 -3.02 -13.42 1.86
N PHE A 297 -3.17 -12.63 0.82
CA PHE A 297 -4.03 -11.45 0.88
C PHE A 297 -5.48 -11.83 0.62
N VAL A 298 -6.34 -11.48 1.58
CA VAL A 298 -7.79 -11.63 1.51
C VAL A 298 -8.39 -10.30 1.05
N GLU A 299 -8.63 -10.21 -0.25
CA GLU A 299 -9.00 -8.96 -0.95
C GLU A 299 -10.35 -9.07 -1.68
N THR A 300 -10.93 -10.27 -1.80
CA THR A 300 -12.20 -10.50 -2.49
C THR A 300 -13.22 -11.19 -1.59
N PRO A 301 -14.54 -11.09 -1.88
CA PRO A 301 -15.55 -11.86 -1.16
C PRO A 301 -15.32 -13.38 -1.21
N ALA A 302 -14.85 -13.90 -2.35
CA ALA A 302 -14.49 -15.31 -2.49
C ALA A 302 -13.35 -15.70 -1.52
N ALA A 303 -12.34 -14.84 -1.39
CA ALA A 303 -11.22 -15.04 -0.47
C ALA A 303 -11.69 -15.08 0.99
N VAL A 304 -12.66 -14.24 1.37
CA VAL A 304 -13.23 -14.21 2.73
C VAL A 304 -13.86 -15.56 3.08
N HIS A 305 -14.67 -16.11 2.17
CA HIS A 305 -15.27 -17.43 2.36
C HIS A 305 -14.27 -18.59 2.24
N SER A 306 -13.11 -18.35 1.62
CA SER A 306 -12.03 -19.31 1.50
C SER A 306 -10.99 -19.24 2.63
N ALA A 307 -11.11 -18.30 3.58
CA ALA A 307 -10.11 -18.06 4.63
C ALA A 307 -9.72 -19.32 5.41
N ALA A 308 -10.71 -20.08 5.91
CA ALA A 308 -10.46 -21.34 6.61
C ALA A 308 -9.79 -22.39 5.69
N GLY A 309 -10.13 -22.39 4.40
CA GLY A 309 -9.49 -23.24 3.40
C GLY A 309 -8.02 -22.89 3.18
N PHE A 310 -7.67 -21.60 3.11
CA PHE A 310 -6.27 -21.17 3.03
C PHE A 310 -5.48 -21.65 4.25
N CYS A 311 -6.03 -21.50 5.46
CA CYS A 311 -5.40 -21.97 6.68
C CYS A 311 -5.19 -23.50 6.67
N ALA A 312 -6.19 -24.27 6.24
CA ALA A 312 -6.10 -25.73 6.15
C ALA A 312 -5.01 -26.21 5.17
N GLU A 313 -4.76 -25.46 4.10
CA GLU A 313 -3.71 -25.75 3.10
C GLU A 313 -2.34 -25.17 3.48
N GLY A 314 -2.15 -24.72 4.73
CA GLY A 314 -0.86 -24.27 5.24
C GLY A 314 -0.49 -22.84 4.86
N ALA A 315 -1.46 -21.95 4.67
CA ALA A 315 -1.18 -20.52 4.62
C ALA A 315 -0.50 -20.06 5.93
N GLY A 316 0.67 -19.43 5.79
CA GLY A 316 1.46 -19.03 6.96
C GLY A 316 0.78 -17.93 7.76
N GLU A 317 0.18 -16.96 7.05
CA GLU A 317 -0.49 -15.78 7.62
C GLU A 317 -1.51 -15.22 6.62
N LEU A 318 -2.53 -14.54 7.13
CA LEU A 318 -3.53 -13.83 6.32
C LEU A 318 -3.38 -12.31 6.48
N PHE A 319 -3.45 -11.60 5.36
CA PHE A 319 -3.43 -10.14 5.31
C PHE A 319 -4.75 -9.66 4.71
N VAL A 320 -5.53 -8.89 5.45
CA VAL A 320 -6.82 -8.40 4.94
C VAL A 320 -6.59 -7.06 4.24
N GLY A 321 -6.57 -7.10 2.91
CA GLY A 321 -6.47 -5.92 2.06
C GLY A 321 -7.81 -5.19 2.01
N THR A 322 -8.12 -4.42 3.06
CA THR A 322 -9.43 -3.77 3.23
C THR A 322 -9.81 -2.88 2.06
N LYS A 323 -8.83 -2.28 1.38
CA LYS A 323 -9.04 -1.36 0.28
C LYS A 323 -9.78 -1.99 -0.89
N ASP A 324 -9.32 -3.17 -1.32
CA ASP A 324 -9.90 -3.94 -2.41
C ASP A 324 -11.15 -4.69 -1.91
N LEU A 325 -11.09 -5.22 -0.70
CA LEU A 325 -12.20 -5.95 -0.11
C LEU A 325 -13.48 -5.11 -0.05
N ILE A 326 -13.39 -3.85 0.42
CA ILE A 326 -14.54 -2.93 0.48
C ILE A 326 -15.09 -2.65 -0.93
N GLN A 327 -14.21 -2.41 -1.90
CA GLN A 327 -14.60 -2.12 -3.28
C GLN A 327 -15.41 -3.27 -3.87
N PHE A 328 -14.95 -4.51 -3.72
CA PHE A 328 -15.65 -5.67 -4.27
C PHE A 328 -16.88 -6.07 -3.45
N TYR A 329 -16.87 -5.91 -2.13
CA TYR A 329 -18.05 -6.17 -1.31
C TYR A 329 -19.20 -5.20 -1.59
N LEU A 330 -18.88 -3.93 -1.83
CA LEU A 330 -19.88 -2.87 -2.03
C LEU A 330 -20.10 -2.52 -3.51
N ALA A 331 -19.40 -3.20 -4.41
CA ALA A 331 -19.39 -2.91 -5.85
C ALA A 331 -19.17 -1.42 -6.16
N ALA A 332 -18.25 -0.79 -5.42
CA ALA A 332 -18.00 0.64 -5.47
C ALA A 332 -16.51 0.90 -5.73
N ASP A 333 -16.18 1.28 -6.97
CA ASP A 333 -14.82 1.68 -7.35
C ASP A 333 -14.38 2.89 -6.52
N ARG A 334 -13.32 2.72 -5.74
CA ARG A 334 -12.76 3.76 -4.87
C ARG A 334 -12.22 4.96 -5.67
N GLY A 335 -11.78 4.76 -6.91
CA GLY A 335 -11.29 5.81 -7.81
C GLY A 335 -12.42 6.58 -8.49
N ASN A 336 -13.64 6.04 -8.49
CA ASN A 336 -14.80 6.65 -9.11
C ASN A 336 -15.55 7.56 -8.15
N HIS A 337 -15.32 8.88 -8.29
CA HIS A 337 -15.97 9.90 -7.46
C HIS A 337 -17.50 9.83 -7.44
N LEU A 338 -18.16 9.36 -8.51
CA LEU A 338 -19.62 9.24 -8.61
C LEU A 338 -20.22 8.23 -7.62
N VAL A 339 -19.44 7.24 -7.20
CA VAL A 339 -19.87 6.21 -6.23
C VAL A 339 -19.09 6.28 -4.91
N SER A 340 -18.37 7.37 -4.68
CA SER A 340 -17.52 7.54 -3.50
C SER A 340 -18.29 7.44 -2.18
N ALA A 341 -19.57 7.84 -2.15
CA ALA A 341 -20.44 7.70 -0.98
C ALA A 341 -20.81 6.25 -0.63
N THR A 342 -20.75 5.34 -1.61
CA THR A 342 -21.00 3.90 -1.44
C THR A 342 -19.77 3.20 -0.85
N TYR A 343 -18.57 3.71 -1.10
CA TYR A 343 -17.33 3.15 -0.54
C TYR A 343 -17.25 3.46 0.97
N GLN A 344 -17.75 2.54 1.79
CA GLN A 344 -17.87 2.72 3.25
C GLN A 344 -17.02 1.71 4.00
N THR A 345 -15.95 2.19 4.65
CA THR A 345 -15.01 1.36 5.42
C THR A 345 -15.65 0.71 6.65
N ARG A 346 -16.68 1.35 7.21
CA ARG A 346 -17.42 0.89 8.40
C ARG A 346 -18.74 0.20 8.08
N HIS A 347 -18.95 -0.20 6.82
CA HIS A 347 -20.19 -0.86 6.42
C HIS A 347 -20.37 -2.20 7.17
N PRO A 348 -21.56 -2.52 7.70
CA PRO A 348 -21.77 -3.75 8.47
C PRO A 348 -21.37 -5.05 7.74
N ALA A 349 -21.63 -5.13 6.42
CA ALA A 349 -21.24 -6.29 5.62
C ALA A 349 -19.71 -6.44 5.50
N VAL A 350 -18.98 -5.33 5.42
CA VAL A 350 -17.51 -5.35 5.41
C VAL A 350 -17.00 -5.81 6.77
N LEU A 351 -17.53 -5.26 7.88
CA LEU A 351 -17.13 -5.66 9.23
C LEU A 351 -17.40 -7.16 9.50
N ALA A 352 -18.52 -7.68 9.00
CA ALA A 352 -18.83 -9.11 9.07
C ALA A 352 -17.80 -9.95 8.30
N ALA A 353 -17.41 -9.52 7.10
CA ALA A 353 -16.37 -10.17 6.31
C ALA A 353 -15.01 -10.16 7.04
N LEU A 354 -14.59 -9.02 7.58
CA LEU A 354 -13.36 -8.91 8.37
C LEU A 354 -13.37 -9.85 9.58
N ARG A 355 -14.50 -9.90 10.31
CA ARG A 355 -14.67 -10.77 11.48
C ARG A 355 -14.53 -12.25 11.10
N GLN A 356 -15.17 -12.67 10.02
CA GLN A 356 -15.11 -14.06 9.54
C GLN A 356 -13.67 -14.50 9.22
N VAL A 357 -12.87 -13.63 8.59
CA VAL A 357 -11.46 -13.94 8.27
C VAL A 357 -10.63 -14.04 9.54
N VAL A 358 -10.82 -13.10 10.47
CA VAL A 358 -10.13 -13.10 11.76
C VAL A 358 -10.46 -14.35 12.58
N GLU A 359 -11.73 -14.75 12.62
CA GLU A 359 -12.17 -15.98 13.29
C GLU A 359 -11.59 -17.22 12.62
N SER A 360 -11.63 -17.31 11.29
CA SER A 360 -11.02 -18.42 10.55
C SER A 360 -9.54 -18.60 10.85
N GLY A 361 -8.78 -17.50 10.90
CA GLY A 361 -7.37 -17.54 11.25
C GLY A 361 -7.16 -17.91 12.72
N ARG A 362 -7.93 -17.35 13.66
CA ARG A 362 -7.86 -17.69 15.08
C ARG A 362 -8.10 -19.19 15.31
N ASP A 363 -9.14 -19.75 14.71
CA ASP A 363 -9.53 -21.14 14.89
C ASP A 363 -8.45 -22.11 14.37
N ALA A 364 -7.69 -21.69 13.35
CA ALA A 364 -6.58 -22.44 12.79
C ALA A 364 -5.20 -22.10 13.39
N GLY A 365 -5.11 -21.13 14.32
CA GLY A 365 -3.84 -20.63 14.86
C GLY A 365 -2.98 -19.87 13.83
N VAL A 366 -3.58 -19.36 12.76
CA VAL A 366 -2.91 -18.59 11.70
C VAL A 366 -3.06 -17.08 11.98
N PRO A 367 -1.96 -16.31 12.06
CA PRO A 367 -2.02 -14.86 12.26
C PRO A 367 -2.81 -14.14 11.16
N VAL A 368 -3.66 -13.18 11.56
CA VAL A 368 -4.45 -12.34 10.64
C VAL A 368 -4.16 -10.87 10.92
N HIS A 369 -3.63 -10.18 9.92
CA HIS A 369 -3.33 -8.74 9.97
C HIS A 369 -4.39 -7.96 9.19
N VAL A 370 -5.12 -7.06 9.86
CA VAL A 370 -6.16 -6.26 9.20
C VAL A 370 -5.64 -4.87 8.86
N PHE A 371 -5.69 -4.49 7.57
CA PHE A 371 -5.32 -3.14 7.16
C PHE A 371 -6.34 -2.11 7.68
N ALA A 372 -5.89 -1.21 8.54
CA ALA A 372 -6.70 -0.15 9.12
C ALA A 372 -6.17 1.23 8.69
N LEU A 373 -7.07 2.07 8.18
CA LEU A 373 -6.80 3.49 8.09
C LEU A 373 -6.84 4.09 9.49
N GLY A 374 -6.00 5.10 9.75
CA GLY A 374 -5.97 5.76 11.07
C GLY A 374 -7.35 6.29 11.49
N ALA A 375 -8.13 6.81 10.54
CA ALA A 375 -9.49 7.27 10.79
C ALA A 375 -10.46 6.15 11.23
N ASP A 376 -10.18 4.88 10.93
CA ASP A 376 -11.05 3.74 11.22
C ASP A 376 -10.52 2.82 12.32
N LEU A 377 -9.30 3.08 12.79
CA LEU A 377 -8.57 2.26 13.75
C LEU A 377 -9.40 1.95 15.00
N ASP A 378 -9.90 2.98 15.68
CA ASP A 378 -10.71 2.85 16.90
C ASP A 378 -11.96 2.01 16.68
N HIS A 379 -12.61 2.19 15.54
CA HIS A 379 -13.81 1.46 15.20
C HIS A 379 -13.49 -0.02 14.97
N TYR A 380 -12.40 -0.32 14.26
CA TYR A 380 -11.96 -1.70 14.02
C TYR A 380 -11.50 -2.38 15.31
N MET A 381 -10.78 -1.68 16.19
CA MET A 381 -10.38 -2.21 17.50
C MET A 381 -11.58 -2.56 18.39
N ARG A 382 -12.67 -1.79 18.34
CA ARG A 382 -13.90 -2.14 19.08
C ARG A 382 -14.72 -3.26 18.43
N SER A 383 -14.67 -3.37 17.11
CA SER A 383 -15.60 -4.21 16.35
C SER A 383 -15.05 -5.58 15.94
N LEU A 384 -13.72 -5.70 15.87
CA LEU A 384 -13.03 -6.89 15.40
C LEU A 384 -12.26 -7.55 16.55
N PRO A 385 -12.31 -8.88 16.66
CA PRO A 385 -11.62 -9.62 17.72
C PRO A 385 -10.13 -9.83 17.40
N THR A 386 -9.44 -8.86 16.78
CA THR A 386 -8.00 -8.92 16.50
C THR A 386 -7.30 -7.68 17.04
N ARG A 387 -6.04 -7.86 17.42
CA ARG A 387 -5.09 -6.80 17.80
C ARG A 387 -3.84 -6.79 16.91
N ASN A 388 -3.86 -7.58 15.84
CA ASN A 388 -2.86 -7.59 14.79
C ASN A 388 -3.34 -6.72 13.64
N LEU A 389 -2.68 -5.57 13.47
CA LEU A 389 -3.11 -4.52 12.56
C LEU A 389 -2.03 -4.22 11.54
N MET A 390 -2.46 -3.66 10.41
CA MET A 390 -1.57 -3.21 9.36
C MET A 390 -1.90 -1.77 9.01
N MET A 391 -0.89 -0.90 8.90
CA MET A 391 -1.08 0.52 8.61
C MET A 391 0.15 1.13 7.94
N CYS A 392 0.00 2.29 7.30
CA CYS A 392 1.14 2.98 6.68
C CYS A 392 2.10 3.57 7.72
N THR A 393 3.37 3.75 7.34
CA THR A 393 4.42 4.35 8.18
C THR A 393 3.98 5.65 8.88
N ALA A 394 3.44 6.61 8.13
CA ALA A 394 3.00 7.88 8.71
C ALA A 394 1.80 7.73 9.68
N GLU A 395 0.93 6.74 9.49
CA GLU A 395 -0.15 6.45 10.44
C GLU A 395 0.41 5.84 11.72
N PHE A 396 1.39 4.94 11.59
CA PHE A 396 2.06 4.36 12.74
C PHE A 396 2.81 5.44 13.55
N HIS A 397 3.54 6.34 12.89
CA HIS A 397 4.23 7.44 13.58
C HIS A 397 3.26 8.36 14.33
N ARG A 398 2.14 8.75 13.69
CA ARG A 398 1.07 9.51 14.36
C ARG A 398 0.51 8.79 15.58
N LEU A 399 0.34 7.48 15.47
CA LEU A 399 -0.16 6.67 16.56
C LEU A 399 0.84 6.64 17.75
N LEU A 400 2.15 6.62 17.47
CA LEU A 400 3.21 6.68 18.50
C LEU A 400 3.32 8.05 19.20
N ASP A 401 2.94 9.12 18.51
CA ASP A 401 2.98 10.50 19.03
C ASP A 401 1.76 10.84 19.91
N THR A 402 0.71 10.01 19.88
CA THR A 402 -0.48 10.22 20.70
C THR A 402 -0.13 9.92 22.16
N PRO A 403 -0.32 10.87 23.10
CA PRO A 403 -0.06 10.62 24.51
C PRO A 403 -0.95 9.47 25.01
N ALA A 404 -0.37 8.54 25.76
CA ALA A 404 -1.14 7.50 26.43
C ALA A 404 -2.20 8.19 27.31
N ALA A 405 -3.48 7.85 27.12
CA ALA A 405 -4.52 8.30 28.02
C ALA A 405 -4.15 7.87 29.45
N VAL A 406 -3.94 8.86 30.32
CA VAL A 406 -3.56 8.69 31.73
C VAL A 406 -4.73 8.12 32.51
#